data_AF-A0A1S8XAB2-F1
#
_entry.id   AF-A0A1S8XAB2-F1
#
_cell.length_a   1.000
_cell.length_b   1.000
_cell.length_c   1.000
_cell.angle_alpha   90.00
_cell.angle_beta   90.00
_cell.angle_gamma   90.00
#
_symmetry.space_group_name_H-M   'P 1'
#
loop_
_entity.id
_entity.type
_entity.pdbx_description
1 polymer ?
#
loop_
_entity_poly.entity_id
_entity_poly.type
_entity_poly.pdbx_seq_one_letter_code
_entity_poly.pdbx_strand_id
1 'polypeptide(L)'
;MSDSDSSDCDLLVQALPVPDMESDEPPDIQKAMTSPEEYIRLVRYEAASYPSVLHAPIDAADVCPSALATNNNASVSPTFVSDAHDDLLATFEYRALKSLVTEDCKQPLSSDSLENPDLLDQPPTLQSIAHLSRPELFSVLELVASKCTKKRWKSSMAVWILSLMMALEPPLHPDIHHLLRTIARRCRKLKKELESDKKSSEDDLFFGLCPILVARNFGQLDLLESA
;
A
#
# COMPACT_ATOMS: atom_id res chain seq x y z
N MET A 1 -37.42 -23.00 -10.48
CA MET A 1 -35.97 -22.89 -10.28
C MET A 1 -35.38 -22.51 -11.62
N SER A 2 -35.02 -21.25 -11.77
CA SER A 2 -34.32 -20.73 -12.94
C SER A 2 -33.23 -19.83 -12.38
N ASP A 3 -32.09 -20.45 -12.13
CA ASP A 3 -30.84 -19.78 -11.85
C ASP A 3 -30.35 -19.15 -13.15
N SER A 4 -30.01 -17.86 -13.12
CA SER A 4 -28.90 -17.30 -13.90
C SER A 4 -28.61 -15.90 -13.39
N ASP A 5 -27.60 -15.85 -12.52
CA ASP A 5 -26.77 -14.68 -12.27
C ASP A 5 -26.35 -14.03 -13.60
N SER A 6 -26.64 -12.74 -13.76
CA SER A 6 -25.83 -11.84 -14.58
C SER A 6 -25.88 -10.48 -13.92
N SER A 7 -25.17 -10.40 -12.78
CA SER A 7 -24.70 -9.14 -12.24
C SER A 7 -23.36 -8.83 -12.89
N ASP A 8 -23.33 -8.75 -14.22
CA ASP A 8 -22.25 -8.07 -14.91
C ASP A 8 -22.51 -6.58 -14.76
N CYS A 9 -21.68 -5.90 -13.98
CA CYS A 9 -21.64 -4.44 -14.03
C CYS A 9 -21.51 -4.06 -15.51
N ASP A 10 -22.51 -3.43 -16.11
CA ASP A 10 -22.61 -3.20 -17.56
C ASP A 10 -21.39 -2.45 -18.11
N LEU A 11 -20.30 -3.17 -18.43
CA LEU A 11 -19.09 -2.60 -19.02
C LEU A 11 -19.42 -1.97 -20.39
N LEU A 12 -20.48 -2.47 -21.04
CA LEU A 12 -21.05 -1.94 -22.28
C LEU A 12 -22.58 -1.91 -22.17
N VAL A 13 -23.12 -0.73 -21.84
CA VAL A 13 -24.58 -0.49 -21.82
C VAL A 13 -25.09 -0.27 -23.25
N GLN A 14 -26.23 -0.85 -23.58
CA GLN A 14 -26.93 -0.59 -24.84
C GLN A 14 -27.39 0.88 -24.92
N ALA A 15 -26.75 1.66 -25.80
CA ALA A 15 -27.04 3.08 -25.96
C ALA A 15 -28.19 3.39 -26.93
N LEU A 16 -28.53 2.45 -27.83
CA LEU A 16 -29.55 2.62 -28.87
C LEU A 16 -30.70 1.63 -28.66
N PRO A 17 -31.96 2.03 -28.92
CA PRO A 17 -33.08 1.10 -28.91
C PRO A 17 -32.83 0.05 -29.99
N VAL A 18 -33.08 -1.22 -29.66
CA VAL A 18 -32.97 -2.31 -30.61
C VAL A 18 -34.35 -2.94 -30.78
N PRO A 19 -34.82 -3.13 -32.02
CA PRO A 19 -36.09 -3.80 -32.28
C PRO A 19 -36.03 -5.29 -31.89
N ASP A 20 -37.14 -5.83 -31.41
CA ASP A 20 -37.26 -7.23 -31.01
C ASP A 20 -36.91 -8.18 -32.18
N MET A 21 -36.05 -9.16 -31.90
CA MET A 21 -35.60 -10.16 -32.87
C MET A 21 -36.64 -11.29 -32.91
N GLU A 22 -37.76 -11.09 -33.61
CA GLU A 22 -38.86 -12.08 -33.63
C GLU A 22 -38.59 -13.30 -34.55
N SER A 23 -37.48 -13.34 -35.29
CA SER A 23 -37.16 -14.45 -36.20
C SER A 23 -35.66 -14.59 -36.42
N ASP A 24 -35.14 -15.82 -36.44
CA ASP A 24 -33.76 -16.19 -36.86
C ASP A 24 -33.51 -15.95 -38.37
N GLU A 25 -34.42 -15.25 -39.04
CA GLU A 25 -34.34 -14.95 -40.46
C GLU A 25 -33.30 -13.85 -40.73
N PRO A 26 -32.39 -14.05 -41.71
CA PRO A 26 -31.38 -13.05 -42.03
C PRO A 26 -32.03 -11.73 -42.46
N PRO A 27 -31.64 -10.58 -41.87
CA PRO A 27 -32.23 -9.29 -42.18
C PRO A 27 -31.92 -8.84 -43.62
N ASP A 28 -32.88 -8.16 -44.25
CA ASP A 28 -32.77 -7.66 -45.62
C ASP A 28 -31.82 -6.45 -45.70
N ILE A 29 -30.73 -6.61 -46.47
CA ILE A 29 -29.69 -5.60 -46.67
C ILE A 29 -30.24 -4.34 -47.33
N GLN A 30 -31.18 -4.45 -48.28
CA GLN A 30 -31.73 -3.28 -48.97
C GLN A 30 -32.54 -2.41 -48.00
N LYS A 31 -33.28 -3.07 -47.09
CA LYS A 31 -34.05 -2.39 -46.05
C LYS A 31 -33.14 -1.79 -44.97
N ALA A 32 -32.05 -2.47 -44.60
CA ALA A 32 -31.03 -1.97 -43.69
C ALA A 32 -30.36 -0.67 -44.20
N MET A 33 -30.22 -0.51 -45.51
CA MET A 33 -29.71 0.74 -46.10
C MET A 33 -30.69 1.93 -46.04
N THR A 34 -31.96 1.68 -45.68
CA THR A 34 -33.01 2.70 -45.67
C THR A 34 -33.55 3.02 -44.26
N SER A 35 -33.30 2.16 -43.27
CA SER A 35 -33.79 2.33 -41.89
C SER A 35 -32.69 2.07 -40.84
N PRO A 36 -32.47 2.99 -39.87
CA PRO A 36 -31.50 2.81 -38.80
C PRO A 36 -31.77 1.61 -37.89
N GLU A 37 -33.03 1.30 -37.60
CA GLU A 37 -33.40 0.17 -36.74
C GLU A 37 -33.08 -1.18 -37.43
N GLU A 38 -33.32 -1.25 -38.73
CA GLU A 38 -33.02 -2.42 -39.54
C GLU A 38 -31.50 -2.59 -39.74
N TYR A 39 -30.76 -1.47 -39.82
CA TYR A 39 -29.30 -1.49 -39.80
C TYR A 39 -28.74 -2.05 -38.48
N ILE A 40 -29.26 -1.60 -37.33
CA ILE A 40 -28.84 -2.13 -36.02
C ILE A 40 -29.16 -3.63 -35.89
N ARG A 41 -30.30 -4.07 -36.44
CA ARG A 41 -30.65 -5.49 -36.54
C ARG A 41 -29.62 -6.28 -37.34
N LEU A 42 -29.23 -5.79 -38.51
CA LEU A 42 -28.19 -6.39 -39.37
C LEU A 42 -26.84 -6.48 -38.66
N VAL A 43 -26.40 -5.40 -38.01
CA VAL A 43 -25.13 -5.37 -37.26
C VAL A 43 -25.13 -6.38 -36.11
N ARG A 44 -26.25 -6.54 -35.38
CA ARG A 44 -26.36 -7.56 -34.34
C ARG A 44 -26.32 -8.97 -34.90
N TYR A 45 -26.99 -9.21 -36.02
CA TYR A 45 -26.96 -10.50 -36.70
C TYR A 45 -25.54 -10.84 -37.18
N GLU A 46 -24.85 -9.89 -37.81
CA GLU A 46 -23.46 -10.04 -38.25
C GLU A 46 -22.51 -10.25 -37.05
N ALA A 47 -22.65 -9.45 -35.99
CA ALA A 47 -21.87 -9.60 -34.77
C ALA A 47 -22.06 -10.98 -34.10
N ALA A 48 -23.30 -11.51 -34.09
CA ALA A 48 -23.61 -12.84 -33.58
C ALA A 48 -23.01 -13.96 -34.45
N SER A 49 -22.71 -13.69 -35.72
CA SER A 49 -22.03 -14.63 -36.61
C SER A 49 -20.52 -14.74 -36.35
N TYR A 50 -19.92 -13.74 -35.69
CA TYR A 50 -18.52 -13.75 -35.31
C TYR A 50 -18.30 -14.44 -33.95
N PRO A 51 -17.17 -15.12 -33.75
CA PRO A 51 -16.81 -15.66 -32.44
C PRO A 51 -16.57 -14.52 -31.44
N SER A 52 -17.02 -14.71 -30.20
CA SER A 52 -16.92 -13.70 -29.13
C SER A 52 -15.47 -13.35 -28.76
N VAL A 53 -14.54 -14.28 -28.97
CA VAL A 53 -13.12 -14.10 -28.70
C VAL A 53 -12.32 -14.60 -29.90
N LEU A 54 -11.45 -13.73 -30.42
CA LEU A 54 -10.47 -14.06 -31.44
C LEU A 54 -9.08 -13.99 -30.83
N HIS A 55 -8.29 -15.03 -31.04
CA HIS A 55 -6.89 -15.07 -30.63
C HIS A 55 -5.99 -14.98 -31.86
N ALA A 56 -5.20 -13.90 -31.95
CA ALA A 56 -4.18 -13.74 -32.98
C ALA A 56 -2.80 -14.09 -32.37
N PRO A 57 -2.13 -15.15 -32.84
CA PRO A 57 -0.78 -15.46 -32.38
C PRO A 57 0.19 -14.37 -32.82
N ILE A 58 1.01 -13.88 -31.89
CA ILE A 58 2.09 -12.93 -32.15
C ILE A 58 3.36 -13.73 -32.44
N ASP A 59 4.04 -13.43 -33.54
CA ASP A 59 5.30 -14.08 -33.88
C ASP A 59 6.40 -13.63 -32.91
N ALA A 60 7.27 -14.55 -32.50
CA ALA A 60 8.29 -14.30 -31.49
C ALA A 60 9.31 -13.22 -31.91
N ALA A 61 9.39 -12.93 -33.22
CA ALA A 61 10.24 -11.88 -33.78
C ALA A 61 9.73 -10.45 -33.51
N ASP A 62 8.43 -10.28 -33.26
CA ASP A 62 7.81 -8.96 -33.01
C ASP A 62 7.75 -8.60 -31.51
N VAL A 63 8.08 -9.55 -30.63
CA VAL A 63 8.08 -9.32 -29.18
C VAL A 63 9.37 -8.62 -28.78
N CYS A 64 9.34 -7.29 -28.69
CA CYS A 64 10.37 -6.52 -28.00
C CYS A 64 10.36 -6.90 -26.51
N PRO A 65 11.43 -7.48 -25.93
CA PRO A 65 11.48 -7.77 -24.50
C PRO A 65 11.76 -6.47 -23.74
N SER A 66 10.75 -5.62 -23.57
CA SER A 66 10.80 -4.51 -22.63
C SER A 66 10.05 -4.88 -21.35
N ALA A 67 10.51 -5.92 -20.67
CA ALA A 67 10.10 -6.16 -19.30
C ALA A 67 10.95 -5.27 -18.39
N LEU A 68 10.29 -4.31 -17.72
CA LEU A 68 10.88 -3.56 -16.62
C LEU A 68 11.47 -4.56 -15.61
N ALA A 69 12.76 -4.46 -15.31
CA ALA A 69 13.43 -5.34 -14.36
C ALA A 69 12.73 -5.28 -13.00
N THR A 70 11.92 -6.29 -12.71
CA THR A 70 11.34 -6.50 -11.39
C THR A 70 12.37 -7.31 -10.62
N ASN A 71 13.10 -6.65 -9.72
CA ASN A 71 14.11 -7.28 -8.87
C ASN A 71 13.42 -8.20 -7.85
N ASN A 72 13.20 -9.46 -8.24
CA ASN A 72 12.77 -10.52 -7.34
C ASN A 72 14.01 -11.23 -6.79
N ASN A 73 14.57 -10.66 -5.73
CA ASN A 73 15.70 -11.26 -5.02
C ASN A 73 15.13 -12.08 -3.84
N ALA A 74 14.49 -13.21 -4.15
CA ALA A 74 14.06 -14.18 -3.15
C ALA A 74 15.20 -15.19 -2.91
N SER A 75 15.96 -14.99 -1.83
CA SER A 75 16.82 -16.03 -1.26
C SER A 75 16.61 -16.02 0.24
N VAL A 76 15.77 -16.94 0.69
CA VAL A 76 15.45 -17.16 2.10
C VAL A 76 16.63 -17.83 2.78
N SER A 77 17.18 -17.19 3.80
CA SER A 77 17.92 -17.86 4.87
C SER A 77 17.05 -17.83 6.13
N PRO A 78 16.60 -18.98 6.66
CA PRO A 78 15.70 -19.02 7.81
C PRO A 78 16.54 -18.96 9.07
N THR A 79 16.80 -17.76 9.60
CA THR A 79 17.31 -17.66 10.97
C THR A 79 16.82 -16.34 11.56
N PHE A 80 16.31 -16.40 12.79
CA PHE A 80 15.67 -15.32 13.55
C PHE A 80 14.15 -15.23 13.43
N VAL A 81 13.46 -16.29 13.85
CA VAL A 81 12.20 -16.11 14.58
C VAL A 81 12.44 -16.65 15.98
N SER A 82 12.59 -15.74 16.94
CA SER A 82 12.66 -16.06 18.36
C SER A 82 11.39 -15.53 19.00
N ASP A 83 10.73 -16.38 19.79
CA ASP A 83 9.48 -16.14 20.54
C ASP A 83 9.41 -14.76 21.23
N ALA A 84 10.56 -14.15 21.55
CA ALA A 84 10.65 -12.81 22.13
C ALA A 84 10.06 -11.68 21.26
N HIS A 85 10.03 -11.84 19.93
CA HIS A 85 9.40 -10.85 19.05
C HIS A 85 7.88 -10.93 19.13
N ASP A 86 7.32 -12.13 19.26
CA ASP A 86 5.87 -12.33 19.28
C ASP A 86 5.25 -11.71 20.56
N ASP A 87 5.92 -11.80 21.70
CA ASP A 87 5.54 -11.09 22.93
C ASP A 87 5.58 -9.56 22.77
N LEU A 88 6.61 -9.02 22.10
CA LEU A 88 6.73 -7.59 21.84
C LEU A 88 5.65 -7.10 20.85
N LEU A 89 5.29 -7.94 19.87
CA LEU A 89 4.16 -7.68 18.97
C LEU A 89 2.82 -7.66 19.72
N ALA A 90 2.61 -8.58 20.66
CA ALA A 90 1.43 -8.59 21.51
C ALA A 90 1.34 -7.33 22.41
N THR A 91 2.48 -6.81 22.88
CA THR A 91 2.49 -5.51 23.60
C THR A 91 2.19 -4.32 22.68
N PHE A 92 2.59 -4.38 21.40
CA PHE A 92 2.28 -3.34 20.41
C PHE A 92 0.79 -3.32 20.01
N GLU A 93 0.08 -4.44 20.16
CA GLU A 93 -1.37 -4.50 19.95
C GLU A 93 -2.19 -3.72 20.99
N TYR A 94 -1.59 -3.27 22.11
CA TYR A 94 -2.23 -2.33 23.03
C TYR A 94 -2.32 -0.93 22.39
N ARG A 95 -3.26 -0.78 21.45
CA ARG A 95 -3.72 0.47 20.85
C ARG A 95 -4.55 1.33 21.83
N ALA A 96 -4.13 1.33 23.10
CA ALA A 96 -4.78 1.99 24.23
C ALA A 96 -4.37 3.47 24.39
N LEU A 97 -3.56 4.03 23.48
CA LEU A 97 -3.16 5.43 23.57
C LEU A 97 -4.38 6.38 23.50
N LYS A 98 -5.42 6.05 22.73
CA LYS A 98 -6.66 6.86 22.71
C LYS A 98 -7.54 6.66 23.94
N SER A 99 -7.56 5.47 24.56
CA SER A 99 -8.39 5.22 25.76
C SER A 99 -7.80 5.83 27.03
N LEU A 100 -6.51 6.14 27.05
CA LEU A 100 -5.85 6.87 28.15
C LEU A 100 -5.99 8.39 28.04
N VAL A 101 -6.38 8.92 26.86
CA VAL A 101 -6.42 10.36 26.54
C VAL A 101 -7.83 10.95 26.72
N THR A 102 -8.81 10.17 27.17
CA THR A 102 -10.21 10.60 27.28
C THR A 102 -10.52 11.61 28.38
N GLU A 103 -9.60 12.00 29.26
CA GLU A 103 -9.90 12.96 30.33
C GLU A 103 -8.92 14.16 30.28
N ASP A 104 -9.39 15.29 29.74
CA ASP A 104 -8.87 16.65 29.95
C ASP A 104 -7.45 17.05 29.47
N CYS A 105 -7.20 17.06 28.16
CA CYS A 105 -6.18 17.98 27.62
C CYS A 105 -6.59 18.58 26.26
N LYS A 106 -7.29 19.73 26.32
CA LYS A 106 -7.60 20.57 25.16
C LYS A 106 -6.54 21.63 24.97
N GLN A 107 -5.33 21.26 24.52
CA GLN A 107 -4.46 22.20 23.83
C GLN A 107 -3.79 21.50 22.64
N PRO A 108 -4.19 21.79 21.39
CA PRO A 108 -3.46 21.30 20.23
C PRO A 108 -2.04 21.87 20.26
N LEU A 109 -1.04 21.05 19.89
CA LEU A 109 0.31 21.55 19.69
C LEU A 109 0.25 22.66 18.62
N SER A 110 0.77 23.84 18.97
CA SER A 110 0.89 24.95 18.03
C SER A 110 1.73 24.51 16.84
N SER A 111 1.27 24.82 15.63
CA SER A 111 1.93 24.46 14.36
C SER A 111 3.41 24.87 14.32
N ASP A 112 3.80 25.88 15.09
CA ASP A 112 5.18 26.37 15.24
C ASP A 112 6.16 25.36 15.87
N SER A 113 5.70 24.40 16.68
CA SER A 113 6.59 23.42 17.32
C SER A 113 7.07 22.33 16.36
N LEU A 114 6.32 22.06 15.28
CA LEU A 114 6.59 20.99 14.32
C LEU A 114 7.72 21.34 13.33
N GLU A 115 8.05 22.62 13.19
CA GLU A 115 9.12 23.12 12.32
C GLU A 115 10.51 23.06 12.96
N ASN A 116 10.60 22.75 14.27
CA ASN A 116 11.87 22.70 14.96
C ASN A 116 12.72 21.51 14.44
N PRO A 117 13.87 21.76 13.80
CA PRO A 117 14.70 20.72 13.20
C PRO A 117 15.36 19.79 14.24
N ASP A 118 15.35 20.21 15.51
CA ASP A 118 15.92 19.50 16.66
C ASP A 118 14.85 18.76 17.50
N LEU A 119 13.58 18.72 17.05
CA LEU A 119 12.50 17.99 17.74
C LEU A 119 12.86 16.53 18.02
N LEU A 120 13.62 15.91 17.11
CA LEU A 120 14.03 14.51 17.20
C LEU A 120 15.15 14.25 18.22
N ASP A 121 15.69 15.29 18.85
CA ASP A 121 16.83 15.18 19.78
C ASP A 121 16.39 14.81 21.19
N GLN A 122 15.13 15.09 21.52
CA GLN A 122 14.51 14.73 22.78
C GLN A 122 13.54 13.57 22.57
N PRO A 123 13.37 12.66 23.55
CA PRO A 123 12.41 11.57 23.44
C PRO A 123 10.97 12.12 23.44
N PRO A 124 10.05 11.52 22.67
CA PRO A 124 8.67 11.99 22.64
C PRO A 124 7.98 11.70 23.97
N THR A 125 7.18 12.65 24.44
CA THR A 125 6.28 12.42 25.58
C THR A 125 4.95 11.86 25.08
N LEU A 126 4.28 11.01 25.88
CA LEU A 126 2.97 10.45 25.51
C LEU A 126 1.95 11.53 25.18
N GLN A 127 1.97 12.65 25.90
CA GLN A 127 1.15 13.81 25.63
C GLN A 127 1.44 14.40 24.24
N SER A 128 2.73 14.54 23.86
CA SER A 128 3.09 15.06 22.54
C SER A 128 2.52 14.22 21.41
N ILE A 129 2.55 12.89 21.53
CA ILE A 129 2.07 11.95 20.50
C ILE A 129 0.54 11.89 20.48
N ALA A 130 -0.09 11.87 21.65
CA ALA A 130 -1.54 11.78 21.80
C ALA A 130 -2.30 12.95 21.16
N HIS A 131 -1.67 14.13 21.12
CA HIS A 131 -2.28 15.33 20.53
C HIS A 131 -1.97 15.52 19.04
N LEU A 132 -1.13 14.67 18.42
CA LEU A 132 -0.85 14.78 16.99
C LEU A 132 -2.08 14.42 16.17
N SER A 133 -2.50 15.36 15.33
CA SER A 133 -3.45 15.10 14.26
C SER A 133 -2.82 14.21 13.18
N ARG A 134 -3.66 13.57 12.36
CA ARG A 134 -3.20 12.73 11.24
C ARG A 134 -2.21 13.43 10.27
N PRO A 135 -2.40 14.70 9.85
CA PRO A 135 -1.43 15.36 8.99
C PRO A 135 -0.10 15.68 9.72
N GLU A 136 -0.14 16.05 11.00
CA GLU A 136 1.08 16.29 11.77
C GLU A 136 1.88 15.00 11.96
N LEU A 137 1.21 13.88 12.24
CA LEU A 137 1.84 12.57 12.30
C LEU A 137 2.54 12.23 10.98
N PHE A 138 1.89 12.52 9.84
CA PHE A 138 2.49 12.34 8.52
C PHE A 138 3.74 13.20 8.33
N SER A 139 3.69 14.50 8.65
CA SER A 139 4.83 15.42 8.55
C SER A 139 6.00 15.02 9.44
N VAL A 140 5.73 14.58 10.68
CA VAL A 140 6.79 14.07 11.58
C VAL A 140 7.38 12.77 11.04
N LEU A 141 6.56 11.88 10.49
CA LEU A 141 7.04 10.63 9.90
C LEU A 141 7.91 10.88 8.66
N GLU A 142 7.57 11.86 7.84
CA GLU A 142 8.38 12.31 6.69
C GLU A 142 9.71 12.94 7.16
N LEU A 143 9.67 13.79 8.18
CA LEU A 143 10.87 14.36 8.79
C LEU A 143 11.80 13.26 9.31
N VAL A 144 11.27 12.30 10.08
CA VAL A 144 12.02 11.15 10.59
C VAL A 144 12.61 10.35 9.43
N ALA A 145 11.82 10.02 8.41
CA ALA A 145 12.30 9.33 7.23
C ALA A 145 13.49 10.09 6.63
N SER A 146 13.39 11.41 6.40
CA SER A 146 14.46 12.24 5.84
C SER A 146 15.76 12.21 6.66
N LYS A 147 15.66 12.13 7.99
CA LYS A 147 16.80 12.13 8.92
C LYS A 147 17.38 10.74 9.16
N CYS A 148 16.70 9.65 8.79
CA CYS A 148 17.19 8.26 8.86
C CYS A 148 18.36 7.99 7.90
N THR A 149 19.53 8.58 8.19
CA THR A 149 20.78 8.47 7.43
C THR A 149 21.96 8.42 8.39
N LYS A 150 23.08 7.78 8.00
CA LYS A 150 24.23 7.53 8.91
C LYS A 150 24.76 8.79 9.58
N LYS A 151 24.73 9.92 8.88
CA LYS A 151 25.25 11.22 9.36
C LYS A 151 24.34 11.93 10.35
N ARG A 152 23.04 11.62 10.36
CA ARG A 152 22.01 12.35 11.11
C ARG A 152 21.26 11.49 12.12
N TRP A 153 21.56 10.19 12.17
CA TRP A 153 20.96 9.27 13.13
C TRP A 153 21.27 9.66 14.57
N LYS A 154 20.25 9.62 15.42
CA LYS A 154 20.31 9.82 16.87
C LYS A 154 19.50 8.71 17.54
N SER A 155 19.96 8.19 18.68
CA SER A 155 19.28 7.07 19.37
C SER A 155 17.86 7.43 19.84
N SER A 156 17.58 8.71 20.10
CA SER A 156 16.23 9.23 20.37
C SER A 156 15.23 8.99 19.23
N MET A 157 15.71 8.89 17.97
CA MET A 157 14.85 8.66 16.81
C MET A 157 14.20 7.28 16.84
N ALA A 158 14.84 6.27 17.44
CA ALA A 158 14.24 4.94 17.59
C ALA A 158 12.93 5.00 18.39
N VAL A 159 12.94 5.77 19.49
CA VAL A 159 11.78 5.97 20.35
C VAL A 159 10.68 6.76 19.62
N TRP A 160 11.04 7.77 18.83
CA TRP A 160 10.11 8.48 17.95
C TRP A 160 9.45 7.56 16.93
N ILE A 161 10.22 6.73 16.23
CA ILE A 161 9.68 5.80 15.23
C ILE A 161 8.70 4.83 15.89
N LEU A 162 9.07 4.21 17.01
CA LEU A 162 8.18 3.29 17.73
C LEU A 162 6.90 3.98 18.20
N SER A 163 7.05 5.18 18.76
CA SER A 163 5.92 5.98 19.25
C SER A 163 4.96 6.39 18.15
N LEU A 164 5.48 6.82 16.99
CA LEU A 164 4.68 7.16 15.82
C LEU A 164 3.99 5.92 15.25
N MET A 165 4.68 4.78 15.21
CA MET A 165 4.09 3.52 14.78
C MET A 165 2.95 3.06 15.70
N MET A 166 3.05 3.29 17.02
CA MET A 166 1.97 3.01 17.98
C MET A 166 0.75 3.94 17.79
N ALA A 167 1.00 5.18 17.37
CA ALA A 167 -0.05 6.18 17.13
C ALA A 167 -0.77 6.00 15.79
N LEU A 168 -0.24 5.16 14.88
CA LEU A 168 -0.83 4.92 13.57
C LEU A 168 -2.06 4.01 13.67
N GLU A 169 -3.21 4.53 13.24
CA GLU A 169 -4.47 3.80 13.21
C GLU A 169 -4.86 3.37 11.77
N PRO A 170 -5.15 2.08 11.53
CA PRO A 170 -5.72 1.58 10.28
C PRO A 170 -7.19 2.01 10.12
N PRO A 171 -7.66 2.21 8.87
CA PRO A 171 -6.92 2.01 7.61
C PRO A 171 -5.91 3.15 7.33
N LEU A 172 -4.67 2.76 7.05
CA LEU A 172 -3.58 3.67 6.72
C LEU A 172 -3.70 4.15 5.26
N HIS A 173 -3.19 5.37 5.01
CA HIS A 173 -3.06 5.88 3.65
C HIS A 173 -1.83 5.23 2.97
N PRO A 174 -1.87 4.92 1.65
CA PRO A 174 -0.73 4.35 0.94
C PRO A 174 0.59 5.13 1.10
N ASP A 175 0.54 6.45 1.22
CA ASP A 175 1.75 7.26 1.44
C ASP A 175 2.43 6.98 2.80
N ILE A 176 1.63 6.70 3.83
CA ILE A 176 2.16 6.31 5.15
C ILE A 176 2.82 4.94 5.04
N HIS A 177 2.22 3.99 4.31
CA HIS A 177 2.87 2.70 4.01
C HIS A 177 4.20 2.91 3.29
N HIS A 178 4.25 3.80 2.30
CA HIS A 178 5.49 4.14 1.59
C HIS A 178 6.56 4.71 2.55
N LEU A 179 6.19 5.61 3.47
CA LEU A 179 7.11 6.16 4.47
C LEU A 179 7.63 5.09 5.44
N LEU A 180 6.75 4.24 5.99
CA LEU A 180 7.14 3.14 6.87
C LEU A 180 8.11 2.17 6.17
N ARG A 181 7.82 1.79 4.93
CA ARG A 181 8.71 0.97 4.11
C ARG A 181 10.06 1.64 3.85
N THR A 182 10.05 2.96 3.66
CA THR A 182 11.27 3.75 3.46
C THR A 182 12.10 3.78 4.73
N ILE A 183 11.48 3.96 5.90
CA ILE A 183 12.15 3.91 7.20
C ILE A 183 12.73 2.52 7.44
N ALA A 184 11.94 1.45 7.28
CA ALA A 184 12.42 0.07 7.45
C ALA A 184 13.64 -0.24 6.57
N ARG A 185 13.60 0.14 5.29
CA ARG A 185 14.74 -0.03 4.37
C ARG A 185 15.96 0.80 4.80
N ARG A 186 15.77 2.03 5.27
CA ARG A 186 16.84 2.87 5.80
C ARG A 186 17.43 2.28 7.08
N CYS A 187 16.63 1.75 7.99
CA CYS A 187 17.08 1.07 9.20
C CYS A 187 17.97 -0.14 8.87
N ARG A 188 17.58 -0.99 7.91
CA ARG A 188 18.44 -2.12 7.48
C ARG A 188 19.75 -1.63 6.84
N LYS A 189 19.70 -0.56 6.05
CA LYS A 189 20.91 0.05 5.47
C LYS A 189 21.83 0.58 6.58
N LEU A 190 21.27 1.26 7.57
CA LEU A 190 21.99 1.76 8.74
C LEU A 190 22.62 0.63 9.55
N LYS A 191 21.91 -0.49 9.75
CA LYS A 191 22.47 -1.68 10.40
C LYS A 191 23.76 -2.12 9.72
N LYS A 192 23.73 -2.34 8.41
CA LYS A 192 24.91 -2.76 7.63
C LYS A 192 26.06 -1.75 7.69
N GLU A 193 25.73 -0.45 7.67
CA GLU A 193 26.73 0.62 7.70
C GLU A 193 27.29 0.90 9.11
N LEU A 194 26.60 0.50 10.17
CA LEU A 194 26.96 0.73 11.57
C LEU A 194 27.52 -0.51 12.25
N GLU A 195 27.28 -1.74 11.75
CA GLU A 195 27.94 -2.96 12.25
C GLU A 195 29.48 -2.86 12.20
N SER A 196 30.03 -2.03 11.32
CA SER A 196 31.48 -1.74 11.26
C SER A 196 32.00 -0.80 12.36
N ASP A 197 31.11 -0.02 12.98
CA ASP A 197 31.41 0.95 14.06
C ASP A 197 30.79 0.41 15.34
N LYS A 198 31.59 -0.05 16.32
CA LYS A 198 31.12 -0.61 17.61
C LYS A 198 30.29 0.39 18.44
N LYS A 199 29.07 0.70 18.03
CA LYS A 199 28.15 1.64 18.69
C LYS A 199 26.96 0.87 19.29
N SER A 200 26.43 1.44 20.38
CA SER A 200 25.25 1.05 21.17
C SER A 200 24.48 -0.19 20.69
N SER A 201 24.53 -1.27 21.49
CA SER A 201 23.80 -2.52 21.26
C SER A 201 22.28 -2.34 21.08
N GLU A 202 21.71 -1.26 21.58
CA GLU A 202 20.27 -0.97 21.53
C GLU A 202 19.82 -0.49 20.14
N ASP A 203 20.63 0.33 19.45
CA ASP A 203 20.33 0.82 18.11
C ASP A 203 20.37 -0.35 17.09
N ASP A 204 21.32 -1.27 17.25
CA ASP A 204 21.44 -2.47 16.42
C ASP A 204 20.22 -3.40 16.57
N LEU A 205 19.75 -3.57 17.80
CA LEU A 205 18.51 -4.30 18.08
C LEU A 205 17.31 -3.60 17.43
N PHE A 206 17.20 -2.28 17.55
CA PHE A 206 16.13 -1.51 16.93
C PHE A 206 16.14 -1.63 15.40
N PHE A 207 17.30 -1.58 14.75
CA PHE A 207 17.38 -1.73 13.30
C PHE A 207 16.98 -3.12 12.81
N GLY A 208 17.22 -4.16 13.62
CA GLY A 208 16.69 -5.50 13.36
C GLY A 208 15.18 -5.59 13.56
N LEU A 209 14.67 -4.93 14.60
CA LEU A 209 13.25 -4.98 14.97
C LEU A 209 12.34 -4.15 14.06
N CYS A 210 12.78 -2.96 13.64
CA CYS A 210 11.95 -2.00 12.91
C CYS A 210 11.31 -2.58 11.63
N PRO A 211 12.04 -3.28 10.73
CA PRO A 211 11.43 -3.94 9.58
C PRO A 211 10.41 -5.01 9.95
N ILE A 212 10.66 -5.77 11.03
CA ILE A 212 9.76 -6.83 11.50
C ILE A 212 8.45 -6.21 11.99
N LEU A 213 8.54 -5.13 12.76
CA LEU A 213 7.39 -4.39 13.26
C LEU A 213 6.57 -3.79 12.12
N VAL A 214 7.22 -3.17 11.12
CA VAL A 214 6.52 -2.65 9.93
C VAL A 214 5.82 -3.77 9.17
N ALA A 215 6.50 -4.90 8.99
CA ALA A 215 5.97 -6.03 8.23
C ALA A 215 4.74 -6.65 8.89
N ARG A 216 4.82 -6.93 10.19
CA ARG A 216 3.78 -7.66 10.92
C ARG A 216 2.63 -6.75 11.35
N ASN A 217 2.88 -5.53 11.84
CA ASN A 217 1.81 -4.64 12.31
C ASN A 217 1.06 -3.91 11.19
N PHE A 218 1.69 -3.71 10.03
CA PHE A 218 1.10 -2.97 8.90
C PHE A 218 0.95 -3.82 7.62
N GLY A 219 1.10 -5.14 7.73
CA GLY A 219 0.90 -6.10 6.64
C GLY A 219 1.92 -6.03 5.50
N GLN A 220 3.11 -5.45 5.73
CA GLN A 220 4.18 -5.30 4.74
C GLN A 220 5.16 -6.49 4.77
N LEU A 221 4.64 -7.71 4.60
CA LEU A 221 5.39 -8.95 4.79
C LEU A 221 6.57 -9.12 3.81
N ASP A 222 6.53 -8.44 2.67
CA ASP A 222 7.62 -8.41 1.67
C ASP A 222 8.95 -7.85 2.22
N LEU A 223 8.90 -7.08 3.32
CA LEU A 223 10.10 -6.58 3.99
C LEU A 223 10.87 -7.67 4.75
N LEU A 224 10.22 -8.76 5.13
CA LEU A 224 10.85 -9.88 5.84
C LEU A 224 11.65 -10.77 4.89
N GLU A 225 11.21 -10.91 3.65
CA GLU A 225 11.88 -11.75 2.64
C GLU A 225 13.28 -11.24 2.26
N SER A 226 13.52 -9.95 2.46
CA SER A 226 14.81 -9.32 2.16
C SER A 226 15.84 -9.40 3.30
N ALA A 227 15.51 -10.13 4.40
CA ALA A 227 16.35 -10.31 5.58
C ALA A 227 17.47 -11.33 5.34
#